data_AF-A0A662SN90-F1
#
_entry.id   AF-A0A662SN90-F1
#
_cell.length_a   1.000
_cell.length_b   1.000
_cell.length_c   1.000
_cell.angle_alpha   90.00
_cell.angle_beta   90.00
_cell.angle_gamma   90.00
#
_symmetry.space_group_name_H-M   'P 1'
#
loop_
_entity.id
_entity.type
_entity.pdbx_description
1 polymer ?
#
loop_
_entity_poly.entity_id
_entity_poly.type
_entity_poly.pdbx_seq_one_letter_code
_entity_poly.pdbx_strand_id
1 'polypeptide(L)'
;KVILDYIDLGGGLGIFYKDSKKDCIKEYASTLLNVLKRRIDELELGEPKLVFEPGRYLVADSSILLTRVNYVKKIFGRRWALVDAGMNDFMRPAFYGAYHEIVAANKASQPRSKRYDVGGPICESSDVFRREVELPEISQGDLLAILDVGAYGISMSNQYNMRPRPPMVLLDGLKVGIIRKGEKYEDLVSNDRIPDWIDP
;
A
#
# COMPACT_ATOMS: atom_id res chain seq x y z
N LYS A 1 -39.98 23.54 -0.43
CA LYS A 1 -38.88 23.32 -1.39
C LYS A 1 -37.59 23.24 -0.59
N VAL A 2 -36.85 22.14 -0.67
CA VAL A 2 -35.56 21.98 0.03
C VAL A 2 -34.49 22.40 -0.97
N ILE A 3 -33.62 23.32 -0.57
CA ILE A 3 -32.45 23.72 -1.35
C ILE A 3 -31.23 23.19 -0.61
N LEU A 4 -30.34 22.54 -1.34
CA LEU A 4 -29.08 22.05 -0.80
C LEU A 4 -27.94 22.95 -1.24
N ASP A 5 -27.09 23.36 -0.30
CA ASP A 5 -25.85 24.07 -0.60
C ASP A 5 -24.76 23.09 -1.10
N TYR A 6 -24.77 21.86 -0.58
CA TYR A 6 -23.75 20.84 -0.85
C TYR A 6 -24.37 19.44 -0.98
N ILE A 7 -23.75 18.62 -1.83
CA ILE A 7 -23.92 17.17 -1.86
C ILE A 7 -22.54 16.54 -1.78
N ASP A 8 -22.27 15.84 -0.68
CA ASP A 8 -21.04 15.07 -0.51
C ASP A 8 -21.26 13.63 -0.95
N LEU A 9 -20.43 13.18 -1.88
CA LEU A 9 -20.48 11.85 -2.48
C LEU A 9 -19.44 10.91 -1.86
N GLY A 10 -18.65 11.42 -0.90
CA GLY A 10 -17.58 10.70 -0.24
C GLY A 10 -16.45 10.31 -1.18
N GLY A 11 -15.71 9.28 -0.77
CA GLY A 11 -14.59 8.71 -1.52
C GLY A 11 -14.92 7.41 -2.24
N GLY A 12 -14.01 6.43 -2.18
CA GLY A 12 -14.25 5.09 -2.71
C GLY A 12 -13.91 4.89 -4.18
N LEU A 13 -13.42 5.94 -4.87
CA LEU A 13 -12.87 5.81 -6.21
C LEU A 13 -11.70 4.81 -6.21
N GLY A 14 -11.85 3.73 -6.97
CA GLY A 14 -10.88 2.64 -7.05
C GLY A 14 -9.64 3.00 -7.86
N ILE A 15 -8.57 2.24 -7.64
CA ILE A 15 -7.36 2.29 -8.47
C ILE A 15 -7.15 0.95 -9.18
N PHE A 16 -6.37 0.96 -10.25
CA PHE A 16 -6.07 -0.22 -11.05
C PHE A 16 -4.77 -0.88 -10.58
N TYR A 17 -4.88 -1.84 -9.66
CA TYR A 17 -3.72 -2.59 -9.16
C TYR A 17 -3.12 -3.58 -10.17
N LYS A 18 -3.80 -3.83 -11.29
CA LYS A 18 -3.42 -4.75 -12.36
C LYS A 18 -3.75 -4.10 -13.69
N ASP A 19 -2.94 -4.34 -14.73
CA ASP A 19 -3.11 -3.88 -16.12
C ASP A 19 -4.57 -3.90 -16.61
N SER A 20 -5.30 -2.82 -16.29
CA SER A 20 -6.67 -2.61 -16.69
C SER A 20 -6.84 -1.12 -16.90
N LYS A 21 -6.99 -0.78 -18.18
CA LYS A 21 -7.33 0.51 -18.78
C LYS A 21 -6.99 1.74 -17.92
N LYS A 22 -5.80 2.31 -18.16
CA LYS A 22 -5.53 3.72 -17.85
C LYS A 22 -6.64 4.59 -18.45
N ASP A 23 -7.17 5.50 -17.64
CA ASP A 23 -8.01 6.64 -18.04
C ASP A 23 -9.54 6.49 -18.19
N CYS A 24 -10.19 5.66 -17.36
CA CYS A 24 -11.66 5.70 -17.23
C CYS A 24 -12.22 6.77 -16.27
N ILE A 25 -11.37 7.61 -15.64
CA ILE A 25 -11.87 8.59 -14.65
C ILE A 25 -12.81 9.63 -15.25
N LYS A 26 -12.53 10.08 -16.48
CA LYS A 26 -13.39 11.03 -17.20
C LYS A 26 -14.75 10.42 -17.51
N GLU A 27 -14.78 9.15 -17.90
CA GLU A 27 -16.00 8.40 -18.20
C GLU A 27 -16.82 8.11 -16.93
N TYR A 28 -16.13 7.73 -15.84
CA TYR A 28 -16.75 7.58 -14.52
C TYR A 28 -17.39 8.90 -14.06
N ALA A 29 -16.62 10.00 -14.12
CA ALA A 29 -17.09 11.31 -13.72
C ALA A 29 -18.27 11.79 -14.59
N SER A 30 -18.19 11.63 -15.92
CA SER A 30 -19.28 12.05 -16.81
C SER A 30 -20.56 11.26 -16.54
N THR A 31 -20.47 9.95 -16.36
CA THR A 31 -21.62 9.08 -16.05
C THR A 31 -22.26 9.48 -14.72
N LEU A 32 -21.45 9.67 -13.67
CA LEU A 32 -21.92 10.07 -12.35
C LEU A 32 -22.59 11.45 -12.38
N LEU A 33 -21.93 12.45 -13.00
CA LEU A 33 -22.44 13.81 -13.08
C LEU A 33 -23.75 13.90 -13.88
N ASN A 34 -23.91 13.10 -14.94
CA ASN A 34 -25.15 13.06 -15.71
C ASN A 34 -26.33 12.54 -14.87
N VAL A 35 -26.10 11.49 -14.06
CA VAL A 35 -27.14 10.95 -13.16
C VAL A 35 -27.48 11.96 -12.07
N LEU A 36 -26.47 12.58 -11.46
CA LEU A 36 -26.66 13.54 -10.37
C LEU A 36 -27.42 14.78 -10.83
N LYS A 37 -27.02 15.39 -11.96
CA LYS A 37 -27.70 16.56 -12.53
C LYS A 37 -29.18 16.28 -12.77
N ARG A 38 -29.49 15.15 -13.43
CA ARG A 38 -30.88 14.75 -13.67
C ARG A 38 -31.67 14.61 -12.36
N ARG A 39 -31.09 13.99 -11.33
CA ARG A 39 -31.78 13.81 -10.04
C ARG A 39 -31.96 15.13 -9.26
N ILE A 40 -30.97 16.03 -9.32
CA ILE A 40 -31.05 17.36 -8.71
C ILE A 40 -32.19 18.17 -9.32
N ASP A 41 -32.31 18.12 -10.65
CA ASP A 41 -33.39 18.80 -11.39
C ASP A 41 -34.76 18.19 -11.08
N GLU A 42 -34.90 16.86 -11.15
CA GLU A 42 -36.14 16.11 -10.84
C GLU A 42 -36.66 16.40 -9.43
N LEU A 43 -35.78 16.58 -8.45
CA LEU A 43 -36.10 16.82 -7.05
C LEU A 43 -36.13 18.31 -6.68
N GLU A 44 -35.88 19.20 -7.64
CA GLU A 44 -35.81 20.65 -7.47
C GLU A 44 -34.89 21.12 -6.32
N LEU A 45 -33.71 20.50 -6.19
CA LEU A 45 -32.78 20.71 -5.05
C LEU A 45 -31.91 21.98 -5.15
N GLY A 46 -32.05 22.76 -6.22
CA GLY A 46 -31.22 23.94 -6.49
C GLY A 46 -29.91 23.59 -7.21
N GLU A 47 -28.85 24.35 -6.96
CA GLU A 47 -27.52 24.16 -7.57
C GLU A 47 -26.46 23.83 -6.50
N PRO A 48 -26.51 22.64 -5.88
CA PRO A 48 -25.58 22.28 -4.83
C PRO A 48 -24.15 22.12 -5.37
N LYS A 49 -23.16 22.51 -4.56
CA LYS A 49 -21.77 22.16 -4.81
C LYS A 49 -21.55 20.67 -4.56
N LEU A 50 -20.94 19.98 -5.51
CA LEU A 50 -20.58 18.57 -5.37
C LEU A 50 -19.22 18.44 -4.68
N VAL A 51 -19.16 17.62 -3.64
CA VAL A 51 -17.94 17.33 -2.87
C VAL A 51 -17.55 15.86 -3.06
N PHE A 52 -16.24 15.62 -3.15
CA PHE A 52 -15.63 14.30 -3.31
C PHE A 52 -14.43 14.16 -2.36
N GLU A 53 -14.25 12.96 -1.78
CA GLU A 53 -13.21 12.68 -0.79
C GLU A 53 -12.25 11.56 -1.25
N PRO A 54 -11.57 11.68 -2.41
CA PRO A 54 -10.70 10.62 -2.90
C PRO A 54 -9.41 10.53 -2.05
N GLY A 55 -9.30 9.51 -1.22
CA GLY A 55 -8.03 9.18 -0.56
C GLY A 55 -7.17 8.27 -1.45
N ARG A 56 -7.60 7.01 -1.58
CA ARG A 56 -6.87 5.95 -2.29
C ARG A 56 -6.47 6.34 -3.71
N TYR A 57 -7.39 6.93 -4.45
CA TYR A 57 -7.17 7.31 -5.84
C TYR A 57 -6.05 8.35 -6.02
N LEU A 58 -5.86 9.24 -5.04
CA LEU A 58 -4.84 10.29 -5.15
C LEU A 58 -3.43 9.81 -4.82
N VAL A 59 -3.30 8.86 -3.88
CA VAL A 59 -1.99 8.57 -3.27
C VAL A 59 -1.52 7.14 -3.44
N ALA A 60 -2.36 6.19 -3.83
CA ALA A 60 -1.97 4.78 -3.83
C ALA A 60 -0.80 4.47 -4.76
N ASP A 61 -0.88 4.87 -6.03
CA ASP A 61 0.13 4.63 -7.07
C ASP A 61 1.36 5.55 -6.98
N SER A 62 1.32 6.54 -6.08
CA SER A 62 2.43 7.48 -5.85
C SER A 62 3.64 6.86 -5.13
N SER A 63 3.48 5.68 -4.52
CA SER A 63 4.48 5.10 -3.62
C SER A 63 4.64 3.60 -3.81
N ILE A 64 5.86 3.13 -3.61
CA ILE A 64 6.24 1.71 -3.59
C ILE A 64 6.87 1.36 -2.22
N LEU A 65 6.75 0.10 -1.80
CA LEU A 65 7.52 -0.43 -0.68
C LEU A 65 8.71 -1.21 -1.24
N LEU A 66 9.92 -0.68 -1.03
CA LEU A 66 11.17 -1.33 -1.41
C LEU A 66 11.62 -2.26 -0.28
N THR A 67 11.96 -3.50 -0.61
CA THR A 67 12.35 -4.51 0.37
C THR A 67 13.46 -5.40 -0.18
N ARG A 68 14.35 -5.87 0.69
CA ARG A 68 15.45 -6.77 0.33
C ARG A 68 15.06 -8.22 0.54
N VAL A 69 15.44 -9.07 -0.41
CA VAL A 69 15.36 -10.53 -0.25
C VAL A 69 16.43 -10.98 0.74
N ASN A 70 16.00 -11.50 1.89
CA ASN A 70 16.90 -12.08 2.89
C ASN A 70 17.22 -13.54 2.57
N TYR A 71 16.22 -14.32 2.16
CA TYR A 71 16.41 -15.72 1.83
C TYR A 71 15.53 -16.15 0.67
N VAL A 72 16.07 -17.02 -0.18
CA VAL A 72 15.28 -17.79 -1.14
C VAL A 72 15.31 -19.25 -0.72
N LYS A 73 14.13 -19.84 -0.47
CA LYS A 73 14.01 -21.22 0.03
C LYS A 73 13.00 -22.00 -0.80
N LYS A 74 13.17 -23.33 -0.90
CA LYS A 74 12.16 -24.22 -1.49
C LYS A 74 11.46 -24.97 -0.36
N ILE A 75 10.14 -24.78 -0.22
CA ILE A 75 9.33 -25.35 0.85
C ILE A 75 8.11 -26.01 0.19
N PHE A 76 7.92 -27.32 0.42
CA PHE A 76 6.82 -28.11 -0.16
C PHE A 76 6.65 -27.90 -1.69
N GLY A 77 7.75 -27.86 -2.43
CA GLY A 77 7.73 -27.66 -3.89
C GLY A 77 7.60 -26.19 -4.34
N ARG A 78 7.26 -25.26 -3.45
CA ARG A 78 7.11 -23.82 -3.76
C ARG A 78 8.41 -23.08 -3.45
N ARG A 79 8.79 -22.10 -4.29
CA ARG A 79 9.90 -21.19 -4.00
C ARG A 79 9.36 -20.02 -3.17
N TRP A 80 10.04 -19.70 -2.09
CA TRP A 80 9.73 -18.59 -1.20
C TRP A 80 10.84 -17.55 -1.30
N ALA A 81 10.45 -16.30 -1.48
CA ALA A 81 11.30 -15.14 -1.29
C ALA A 81 10.91 -14.49 0.04
N LEU A 82 11.75 -14.70 1.06
CA LEU A 82 11.57 -14.12 2.39
C LEU A 82 12.28 -12.78 2.41
N VAL A 83 11.52 -11.70 2.62
CA VAL A 83 12.01 -10.33 2.51
C VAL A 83 12.11 -9.63 3.88
N ASP A 84 12.69 -8.45 3.94
CA ASP A 84 12.87 -7.67 5.17
C ASP A 84 11.68 -6.78 5.55
N ALA A 85 10.75 -6.53 4.61
CA ALA A 85 9.46 -5.93 4.90
C ALA A 85 8.47 -6.98 5.40
N GLY A 86 7.57 -6.61 6.29
CA GLY A 86 6.49 -7.46 6.79
C GLY A 86 5.13 -6.79 6.77
N MET A 87 4.10 -7.52 7.20
CA MET A 87 2.76 -7.00 7.37
C MET A 87 2.67 -5.83 8.35
N ASN A 88 3.66 -5.68 9.24
CA ASN A 88 3.78 -4.53 10.14
C ASN A 88 4.13 -3.24 9.36
N ASP A 89 4.80 -3.34 8.22
CA ASP A 89 5.15 -2.22 7.35
C ASP A 89 4.01 -1.93 6.36
N PHE A 90 3.38 -3.01 5.86
CA PHE A 90 2.28 -2.93 4.90
C PHE A 90 1.23 -4.03 5.12
N MET A 91 0.18 -3.70 5.87
CA MET A 91 -0.77 -4.67 6.39
C MET A 91 -1.79 -5.17 5.37
N ARG A 92 -1.98 -4.46 4.24
CA ARG A 92 -3.14 -4.68 3.36
C ARG A 92 -3.27 -6.12 2.83
N PRO A 93 -2.21 -6.82 2.40
CA PRO A 93 -2.33 -8.20 1.96
C PRO A 93 -2.76 -9.15 3.08
N ALA A 94 -2.20 -8.99 4.28
CA ALA A 94 -2.55 -9.80 5.44
C ALA A 94 -3.99 -9.53 5.92
N PHE A 95 -4.42 -8.27 5.93
CA PHE A 95 -5.71 -7.87 6.51
C PHE A 95 -6.89 -8.00 5.53
N TYR A 96 -6.68 -7.67 4.25
CA TYR A 96 -7.74 -7.62 3.25
C TYR A 96 -7.59 -8.68 2.14
N GLY A 97 -6.51 -9.46 2.12
CA GLY A 97 -6.15 -10.25 0.94
C GLY A 97 -5.86 -9.38 -0.29
N ALA A 98 -5.47 -8.11 -0.07
CA ALA A 98 -5.34 -7.13 -1.14
C ALA A 98 -4.22 -7.50 -2.12
N TYR A 99 -4.54 -7.45 -3.41
CA TYR A 99 -3.56 -7.61 -4.47
C TYR A 99 -2.65 -6.39 -4.57
N HIS A 100 -1.35 -6.63 -4.68
CA HIS A 100 -0.33 -5.66 -5.10
C HIS A 100 0.63 -6.31 -6.08
N GLU A 101 0.98 -5.60 -7.14
CA GLU A 101 2.03 -6.07 -8.05
C GLU A 101 3.38 -6.02 -7.32
N ILE A 102 4.19 -7.06 -7.54
CA ILE A 102 5.53 -7.17 -6.97
C ILE A 102 6.49 -7.37 -8.13
N VAL A 103 7.52 -6.53 -8.20
CA VAL A 103 8.56 -6.59 -9.23
C VAL A 103 9.94 -6.67 -8.61
N ALA A 104 10.91 -7.28 -9.31
CA ALA A 104 12.31 -7.23 -8.91
C ALA A 104 12.90 -5.87 -9.33
N ALA A 105 12.99 -4.92 -8.40
CA ALA A 105 13.34 -3.53 -8.67
C ALA A 105 14.70 -3.38 -9.35
N ASN A 106 15.71 -4.15 -8.91
CA ASN A 106 17.04 -4.15 -9.49
C ASN A 106 17.20 -5.05 -10.73
N LYS A 107 16.12 -5.72 -11.17
CA LYS A 107 16.08 -6.65 -12.31
C LYS A 107 14.81 -6.49 -13.16
N ALA A 108 14.21 -5.30 -13.17
CA ALA A 108 12.87 -5.10 -13.74
C ALA A 108 12.78 -5.39 -15.25
N SER A 109 13.89 -5.27 -15.97
CA SER A 109 14.00 -5.57 -17.40
C SER A 109 14.25 -7.05 -17.73
N GLN A 110 14.49 -7.89 -16.73
CA GLN A 110 14.75 -9.31 -16.94
C GLN A 110 13.44 -10.09 -17.15
N PRO A 111 13.47 -11.21 -17.91
CA PRO A 111 12.27 -12.01 -18.13
C PRO A 111 11.78 -12.65 -16.82
N ARG A 112 10.46 -12.60 -16.59
CA ARG A 112 9.79 -13.28 -15.48
C ARG A 112 9.81 -14.79 -15.73
N SER A 113 10.82 -15.48 -15.19
CA SER A 113 11.14 -16.88 -15.52
C SER A 113 10.89 -17.87 -14.40
N LYS A 114 10.62 -17.39 -13.18
CA LYS A 114 10.42 -18.19 -11.97
C LYS A 114 9.19 -17.69 -11.21
N ARG A 115 8.61 -18.57 -10.41
CA ARG A 115 7.43 -18.29 -9.59
C ARG A 115 7.78 -18.38 -8.11
N TYR A 116 7.38 -17.37 -7.33
CA TYR A 116 7.68 -17.26 -5.90
C TYR A 116 6.44 -16.92 -5.07
N ASP A 117 6.39 -17.44 -3.86
CA ASP A 117 5.61 -16.85 -2.78
C ASP A 117 6.50 -15.83 -2.05
N VAL A 118 5.98 -14.61 -1.86
CA VAL A 118 6.71 -13.51 -1.22
C VAL A 118 6.13 -13.31 0.17
N GLY A 119 6.94 -13.56 1.19
CA GLY A 119 6.57 -13.46 2.61
C GLY A 119 7.55 -12.62 3.41
N GLY A 120 7.09 -12.07 4.52
CA GLY A 120 7.90 -11.24 5.40
C GLY A 120 8.51 -12.02 6.57
N PRO A 121 9.11 -11.30 7.53
CA PRO A 121 9.80 -11.88 8.69
C PRO A 121 8.94 -11.95 9.97
N ILE A 122 7.65 -11.65 9.90
CA ILE A 122 6.73 -11.63 11.06
C ILE A 122 6.32 -13.06 11.42
N CYS A 123 6.19 -13.34 12.72
CA CYS A 123 5.77 -14.65 13.23
C CYS A 123 4.26 -14.88 13.09
N GLU A 124 3.70 -14.58 11.92
CA GLU A 124 2.29 -14.76 11.61
C GLU A 124 2.12 -15.38 10.21
N SER A 125 1.25 -16.38 10.12
CA SER A 125 0.98 -17.13 8.90
C SER A 125 0.42 -16.26 7.76
N SER A 126 -0.23 -15.15 8.12
CA SER A 126 -0.73 -14.14 7.17
C SER A 126 0.33 -13.16 6.69
N ASP A 127 1.58 -13.24 7.16
CA ASP A 127 2.69 -12.39 6.69
C ASP A 127 3.21 -12.82 5.30
N VAL A 128 2.28 -12.75 4.34
CA VAL A 128 2.48 -13.11 2.95
C VAL A 128 1.96 -11.95 2.11
N PHE A 129 2.85 -11.28 1.40
CA PHE A 129 2.46 -10.19 0.51
C PHE A 129 1.70 -10.70 -0.70
N ARG A 130 2.21 -11.78 -1.31
CA ARG A 130 1.56 -12.39 -2.47
C ARG A 130 2.09 -13.80 -2.74
N ARG A 131 1.21 -14.67 -3.21
CA ARG A 131 1.55 -16.01 -3.70
C ARG A 131 1.66 -16.03 -5.21
N GLU A 132 2.46 -16.95 -5.74
CA GLU A 132 2.61 -17.20 -7.18
C GLU A 132 2.99 -15.97 -8.01
N VAL A 133 3.89 -15.15 -7.47
CA VAL A 133 4.46 -13.99 -8.15
C VAL A 133 5.46 -14.46 -9.18
N GLU A 134 5.27 -14.07 -10.44
CA GLU A 134 6.23 -14.33 -11.51
C GLU A 134 7.32 -13.25 -11.52
N LEU A 135 8.55 -13.67 -11.26
CA LEU A 135 9.73 -12.80 -11.15
C LEU A 135 10.88 -13.38 -12.00
N PRO A 136 11.87 -12.55 -12.36
CA PRO A 136 13.18 -13.05 -12.76
C PRO A 136 13.77 -13.98 -11.70
N GLU A 137 14.85 -14.67 -12.04
CA GLU A 137 15.59 -15.44 -11.04
C GLU A 137 16.23 -14.47 -10.02
N ILE A 138 15.70 -14.53 -8.79
CA ILE A 138 16.14 -13.73 -7.65
C ILE A 138 16.98 -14.55 -6.68
N SER A 139 17.85 -13.85 -5.96
CA SER A 139 18.75 -14.38 -4.94
C SER A 139 18.74 -13.46 -3.71
N GLN A 140 19.34 -13.94 -2.61
CA GLN A 140 19.57 -13.11 -1.44
C GLN A 140 20.29 -11.80 -1.83
N GLY A 141 19.82 -10.67 -1.30
CA GLY A 141 20.33 -9.34 -1.57
C GLY A 141 19.63 -8.58 -2.70
N ASP A 142 18.87 -9.26 -3.56
CA ASP A 142 18.03 -8.59 -4.57
C ASP A 142 16.95 -7.72 -3.92
N LEU A 143 16.46 -6.72 -4.67
CA LEU A 143 15.44 -5.80 -4.21
C LEU A 143 14.11 -6.10 -4.90
N LEU A 144 13.05 -6.23 -4.11
CA LEU A 144 11.67 -6.26 -4.59
C LEU A 144 10.99 -4.92 -4.30
N ALA A 145 10.11 -4.51 -5.20
CA ALA A 145 9.20 -3.39 -5.01
C ALA A 145 7.76 -3.90 -5.00
N ILE A 146 7.05 -3.63 -3.92
CA ILE A 146 5.59 -3.81 -3.83
C ILE A 146 4.96 -2.49 -4.27
N LEU A 147 4.14 -2.53 -5.32
CA LEU A 147 3.57 -1.33 -5.94
C LEU A 147 2.28 -0.89 -5.24
N ASP A 148 1.83 0.33 -5.51
CA ASP A 148 0.54 0.89 -5.09
C ASP A 148 0.31 0.97 -3.57
N VAL A 149 1.36 1.21 -2.79
CA VAL A 149 1.31 1.17 -1.31
C VAL A 149 1.04 2.52 -0.65
N GLY A 150 0.89 3.60 -1.42
CA GLY A 150 0.82 4.95 -0.84
C GLY A 150 -0.46 5.22 -0.05
N ALA A 151 -1.54 4.46 -0.32
CA ALA A 151 -2.79 4.54 0.42
C ALA A 151 -2.93 3.36 1.38
N TYR A 152 -3.27 3.66 2.64
CA TYR A 152 -3.38 2.64 3.70
C TYR A 152 -2.12 1.79 3.85
N GLY A 153 -0.96 2.38 3.52
CA GLY A 153 0.34 1.76 3.72
C GLY A 153 0.91 2.17 5.07
N ILE A 154 1.81 3.15 5.08
CA ILE A 154 2.43 3.64 6.33
C ILE A 154 1.40 4.05 7.39
N SER A 155 0.22 4.52 6.99
CA SER A 155 -0.86 4.91 7.91
C SER A 155 -1.42 3.73 8.72
N MET A 156 -1.23 2.49 8.26
CA MET A 156 -1.58 1.25 8.97
C MET A 156 -0.34 0.50 9.49
N SER A 157 0.86 1.10 9.36
CA SER A 157 2.08 0.49 9.89
C SER A 157 2.10 0.47 11.41
N ASN A 158 2.75 -0.53 11.97
CA ASN A 158 2.79 -0.80 13.41
C ASN A 158 4.10 -1.50 13.78
N GLN A 159 4.34 -1.63 15.08
CA GLN A 159 5.55 -2.22 15.65
C GLN A 159 5.38 -3.70 16.04
N TYR A 160 4.50 -4.44 15.37
CA TYR A 160 4.35 -5.88 15.65
C TYR A 160 5.69 -6.61 15.47
N ASN A 161 5.96 -7.55 16.39
CA ASN A 161 7.27 -8.17 16.61
C ASN A 161 8.42 -7.19 16.94
N MET A 162 8.14 -6.08 17.63
CA MET A 162 9.15 -5.09 18.04
C MET A 162 9.99 -4.59 16.85
N ARG A 163 9.35 -4.41 15.69
CA ARG A 163 10.01 -3.93 14.47
C ARG A 163 9.79 -2.43 14.33
N PRO A 164 10.86 -1.62 14.21
CA PRO A 164 10.71 -0.20 13.97
C PRO A 164 10.02 0.07 12.62
N ARG A 165 9.10 1.04 12.59
CA ARG A 165 8.47 1.46 11.31
C ARG A 165 9.53 2.00 10.34
N PRO A 166 9.40 1.75 9.03
CA PRO A 166 10.43 2.08 8.05
C PRO A 166 10.49 3.60 7.78
N PRO A 167 11.63 4.09 7.27
CA PRO A 167 11.73 5.45 6.73
C PRO A 167 10.89 5.60 5.45
N MET A 168 10.51 6.84 5.13
CA MET A 168 9.96 7.20 3.83
C MET A 168 10.79 8.29 3.18
N VAL A 169 11.03 8.13 1.88
CA VAL A 169 11.71 9.10 1.03
C VAL A 169 10.77 9.57 -0.06
N LEU A 170 10.84 10.87 -0.37
CA LEU A 170 10.16 11.49 -1.50
C LEU A 170 11.17 11.73 -2.62
N LEU A 171 10.76 11.39 -3.84
CA LEU A 171 11.51 11.66 -5.06
C LEU A 171 10.79 12.76 -5.85
N ASP A 172 11.52 13.81 -6.22
CA ASP A 172 11.07 14.86 -7.15
C ASP A 172 12.14 15.03 -8.24
N GLY A 173 11.95 14.32 -9.35
CA GLY A 173 12.98 14.15 -10.38
C GLY A 173 14.24 13.48 -9.80
N LEU A 174 15.35 14.23 -9.75
CA LEU A 174 16.62 13.78 -9.16
C LEU A 174 16.77 14.16 -7.68
N LYS A 175 15.84 14.92 -7.11
CA LYS A 175 15.88 15.31 -5.71
C LYS A 175 15.36 14.17 -4.84
N VAL A 176 16.07 13.90 -3.75
CA VAL A 176 15.69 12.90 -2.76
C VAL A 176 15.60 13.58 -1.40
N GLY A 177 14.47 13.42 -0.71
CA GLY A 177 14.27 13.95 0.63
C GLY A 177 13.68 12.90 1.56
N ILE A 178 14.21 12.76 2.78
CA ILE A 178 13.58 11.94 3.82
C ILE A 178 12.37 12.73 4.35
N ILE A 179 11.17 12.19 4.15
CA ILE A 179 9.91 12.79 4.61
C ILE A 179 9.38 12.12 5.88
N ARG A 180 9.88 10.93 6.21
CA ARG A 180 9.68 10.27 7.50
C ARG A 180 10.96 9.53 7.88
N LYS A 181 11.50 9.82 9.06
CA LYS A 181 12.61 9.03 9.62
C LYS A 181 12.08 7.65 10.01
N GLY A 182 12.89 6.62 9.78
CA GLY A 182 12.61 5.30 10.33
C GLY A 182 12.75 5.34 11.84
N GLU A 183 11.94 4.54 12.53
CA GLU A 183 12.08 4.36 13.97
C GLU A 183 13.37 3.58 14.28
N LYS A 184 13.86 3.75 15.49
CA LYS A 184 14.97 3.00 16.07
C LYS A 184 14.46 2.11 17.20
N TYR A 185 15.33 1.26 17.75
CA TYR A 185 14.98 0.41 18.89
C TYR A 185 14.58 1.22 20.12
N GLU A 186 15.17 2.40 20.33
CA GLU A 186 14.83 3.27 21.44
C GLU A 186 13.41 3.84 21.32
N ASP A 187 12.93 4.06 20.09
CA ASP A 187 11.57 4.56 19.86
C ASP A 187 10.50 3.54 20.30
N LEU A 188 10.81 2.23 20.20
CA LEU A 188 9.88 1.14 20.52
C LEU A 188 9.48 1.12 22.00
N VAL A 189 10.42 1.48 22.88
CA VAL A 189 10.25 1.46 24.33
C VAL A 189 10.13 2.87 24.92
N SER A 190 10.09 3.91 24.07
CA SER A 190 10.10 5.31 24.49
C SER A 190 8.90 5.70 25.37
N ASN A 191 7.79 4.96 25.25
CA ASN A 191 6.59 5.15 26.06
C ASN A 191 6.47 4.17 27.22
N ASP A 192 7.39 3.21 27.32
CA ASP A 192 7.39 2.19 28.35
C ASP A 192 8.11 2.72 29.59
N ARG A 193 7.60 2.39 30.78
CA ARG A 193 8.23 2.72 32.05
C ARG A 193 8.30 1.49 32.91
N ILE A 194 9.47 1.23 33.47
CA ILE A 194 9.65 0.22 34.51
C ILE A 194 9.15 0.83 35.83
N PRO A 195 8.13 0.24 36.49
CA PRO A 195 7.71 0.68 37.81
C PRO A 195 8.85 0.59 38.83
N ASP A 196 8.85 1.47 39.82
CA ASP A 196 9.92 1.61 40.83
C ASP A 196 10.07 0.38 41.76
N TRP A 197 9.09 -0.52 41.78
CA TRP A 197 9.15 -1.78 42.54
C TRP A 197 9.62 -3.00 41.73
N ILE A 198 10.00 -2.84 40.45
CA ILE A 198 10.59 -3.92 39.64
C ILE A 198 12.11 -3.70 39.59
N ASP A 199 12.85 -4.60 40.24
CA ASP A 199 14.32 -4.63 40.15
C ASP A 199 14.72 -5.22 38.79
N PRO A 200 15.60 -4.55 38.00
CA PRO A 200 15.94 -4.98 36.63
C PRO A 200 16.68 -6.33 36.52
#